data_AF-A0A559UDD2-F1
#
_entry.id   AF-A0A559UDD2-F1
#
_cell.length_a   1.000
_cell.length_b   1.000
_cell.length_c   1.000
_cell.angle_alpha   90.00
_cell.angle_beta   90.00
_cell.angle_gamma   90.00
#
_symmetry.space_group_name_H-M   'P 1'
#
loop_
_entity.id
_entity.type
_entity.pdbx_description
1 polymer ?
#
loop_
_entity_poly.entity_id
_entity_poly.type
_entity_poly.pdbx_seq_one_letter_code
_entity_poly.pdbx_strand_id
1 'polypeptide(L)'
;MYNAKLPGSWLVDLSHIDLSKVKVGEEWVELDGSMPPSPFTPKGERPTGPARYATPTEAYAVELGYHVAPVEAYVRYDNGRYLDGWYNRLRDAYLATMADLGVDADLPPAGFLAAMYGYNERDPELAIVVSAIKATVKGGLGKLRERTRGEGWRPDIHAAVISRTRINLHRKIVKHAAFTGQYPIAILSDCVVYAAGGASPLDFLPYRDGKPLPGGFKLGVNPGLVKHEGTQSVLWGEEVRERFDAPELNLARYIKDGTVTDIDNGE
;
A
#
# COMPACT_ATOMS: atom_id res chain seq x y z
N MET A 1 -18.83 -22.49 5.25
CA MET A 1 -19.41 -21.16 4.93
C MET A 1 -18.31 -20.11 5.15
N TYR A 2 -18.05 -19.26 4.16
CA TYR A 2 -17.06 -18.18 4.28
C TYR A 2 -17.51 -17.14 5.32
N ASN A 3 -16.56 -16.61 6.09
CA ASN A 3 -16.81 -15.55 7.07
C ASN A 3 -15.67 -14.53 7.05
N ALA A 4 -15.94 -13.34 6.51
CA ALA A 4 -14.98 -12.23 6.41
C ALA A 4 -14.45 -11.74 7.77
N LYS A 5 -15.12 -12.07 8.87
CA LYS A 5 -14.71 -11.71 10.24
C LYS A 5 -13.82 -12.77 10.90
N LEU A 6 -13.67 -13.95 10.31
CA LEU A 6 -12.92 -15.05 10.90
C LEU A 6 -11.49 -15.10 10.32
N PRO A 7 -10.45 -14.76 11.09
CA PRO A 7 -9.08 -14.78 10.59
C PRO A 7 -8.63 -16.20 10.27
N GLY A 8 -8.03 -16.37 9.10
CA GLY A 8 -7.56 -17.66 8.64
C GLY A 8 -6.83 -17.60 7.30
N SER A 9 -6.37 -18.78 6.89
CA SER A 9 -5.78 -19.09 5.60
C SER A 9 -6.71 -20.01 4.84
N TRP A 10 -7.10 -19.62 3.63
CA TRP A 10 -8.14 -20.27 2.86
C TRP A 10 -7.59 -20.68 1.50
N LEU A 11 -7.81 -21.94 1.12
CA LEU A 11 -7.53 -22.45 -0.22
C LEU A 11 -8.72 -22.11 -1.10
N VAL A 12 -8.53 -21.19 -2.05
CA VAL A 12 -9.58 -20.76 -2.97
C VAL A 12 -8.98 -20.52 -4.35
N ASP A 13 -9.76 -20.74 -5.40
CA ASP A 13 -9.42 -20.31 -6.75
C ASP A 13 -9.92 -18.88 -6.96
N LEU A 14 -9.01 -17.96 -7.26
CA LEU A 14 -9.32 -16.57 -7.60
C LEU A 14 -8.89 -16.24 -9.04
N SER A 15 -8.50 -17.24 -9.84
CA SER A 15 -8.06 -17.06 -11.23
C SER A 15 -9.18 -16.55 -12.14
N HIS A 16 -10.44 -16.79 -11.77
CA HIS A 16 -11.64 -16.34 -12.49
C HIS A 16 -11.97 -14.86 -12.32
N ILE A 17 -11.31 -14.15 -11.40
CA ILE A 17 -11.57 -12.73 -11.17
C ILE A 17 -11.05 -11.90 -12.36
N ASP A 18 -11.91 -11.00 -12.85
CA ASP A 18 -11.61 -10.12 -13.97
C ASP A 18 -11.55 -8.66 -13.49
N LEU A 19 -10.36 -8.07 -13.45
CA LEU A 19 -10.20 -6.71 -12.98
C LEU A 19 -10.68 -5.65 -13.98
N SER A 20 -11.06 -6.03 -15.20
CA SER A 20 -11.71 -5.10 -16.14
C SER A 20 -13.14 -4.73 -15.71
N LYS A 21 -13.76 -5.48 -14.80
CA LYS A 21 -15.12 -5.20 -14.33
C LYS A 21 -15.23 -5.49 -12.85
N VAL A 22 -15.29 -4.45 -12.03
CA VAL A 22 -15.30 -4.61 -10.56
C VAL A 22 -16.35 -3.73 -9.91
N LYS A 23 -16.73 -4.04 -8.67
CA LYS A 23 -17.53 -3.13 -7.85
C LYS A 23 -16.67 -2.07 -7.17
N VAL A 24 -17.13 -0.82 -7.21
CA VAL A 24 -16.61 0.29 -6.39
C VAL A 24 -17.77 0.86 -5.58
N GLY A 25 -17.81 0.50 -4.30
CA GLY A 25 -19.03 0.69 -3.51
C GLY A 25 -20.09 -0.31 -3.96
N GLU A 26 -21.25 0.19 -4.40
CA GLU A 26 -22.35 -0.67 -4.87
C GLU A 26 -22.44 -0.77 -6.40
N GLU A 27 -21.70 0.08 -7.11
CA GLU A 27 -21.76 0.21 -8.58
C GLU A 27 -20.70 -0.65 -9.25
N TRP A 28 -21.07 -1.27 -10.38
CA TRP A 28 -20.11 -1.90 -11.28
C TRP A 28 -19.44 -0.84 -12.15
N VAL A 29 -18.12 -0.90 -12.24
CA VAL A 29 -17.32 -0.04 -13.09
C VAL A 29 -16.51 -0.90 -14.06
N GLU A 30 -16.39 -0.42 -15.30
CA GLU A 30 -15.50 -0.98 -16.30
C GLU A 30 -14.15 -0.26 -16.21
N LEU A 31 -13.07 -1.02 -16.22
CA LEU A 31 -11.68 -0.59 -16.12
C LEU A 31 -10.89 -1.24 -17.26
N ASP A 32 -9.75 -0.65 -17.62
CA ASP A 32 -8.73 -1.39 -18.34
C ASP A 32 -8.12 -2.46 -17.42
N GLY A 33 -8.54 -3.72 -17.58
CA GLY A 33 -8.10 -4.83 -16.74
C GLY A 33 -6.64 -5.23 -16.91
N SER A 34 -5.95 -4.70 -17.93
CA SER A 34 -4.52 -4.95 -18.14
C SER A 34 -3.61 -4.01 -17.35
N MET A 35 -4.16 -2.88 -16.88
CA MET A 35 -3.40 -1.82 -16.25
C MET A 35 -3.17 -2.00 -14.73
N PRO A 36 -4.18 -2.33 -13.89
CA PRO A 36 -3.94 -2.55 -12.47
C PRO A 36 -3.31 -3.94 -12.23
N PRO A 37 -2.29 -4.06 -11.36
CA PRO A 37 -1.77 -5.36 -10.98
C PRO A 37 -2.80 -6.14 -10.17
N SER A 38 -2.76 -7.46 -10.29
CA SER A 38 -3.54 -8.36 -9.45
C SER A 38 -3.21 -8.19 -7.96
N PRO A 39 -4.19 -7.89 -7.10
CA PRO A 39 -3.97 -7.81 -5.65
C PRO A 39 -3.85 -9.20 -5.02
N PHE A 40 -4.06 -10.26 -5.80
CA PHE A 40 -4.13 -11.63 -5.29
C PHE A 40 -2.75 -12.27 -5.21
N THR A 41 -1.76 -11.82 -5.99
CA THR A 41 -0.39 -12.35 -5.92
C THR A 41 0.57 -11.30 -5.39
N PRO A 42 1.73 -11.71 -4.83
CA PRO A 42 2.77 -10.75 -4.43
C PRO A 42 3.35 -9.95 -5.61
N LYS A 43 3.43 -10.56 -6.80
CA LYS A 43 4.04 -9.97 -8.00
C LYS A 43 3.09 -9.11 -8.83
N GLY A 44 1.79 -9.11 -8.52
CA GLY A 44 0.81 -8.41 -9.36
C GLY A 44 0.32 -9.22 -10.56
N GLU A 45 0.76 -10.46 -10.73
CA GLU A 45 0.30 -11.37 -11.78
C GLU A 45 -1.08 -11.95 -11.46
N ARG A 46 -1.89 -12.22 -12.50
CA ARG A 46 -3.17 -12.92 -12.34
C ARG A 46 -2.92 -14.33 -11.79
N PRO A 47 -3.67 -14.80 -10.77
CA PRO A 47 -3.58 -16.19 -10.33
C PRO A 47 -3.92 -17.15 -11.47
N THR A 48 -3.22 -18.27 -11.55
CA THR A 48 -3.43 -19.30 -12.58
C THR A 48 -4.21 -20.52 -12.07
N GLY A 49 -4.61 -20.52 -10.80
CA GLY A 49 -5.42 -21.57 -10.18
C GLY A 49 -5.55 -21.38 -8.66
N PRO A 50 -5.97 -22.44 -7.94
CA PRO A 50 -6.13 -22.40 -6.49
C PRO A 50 -4.85 -22.06 -5.73
N ALA A 51 -4.95 -21.16 -4.75
CA ALA A 51 -3.84 -20.80 -3.86
C ALA A 51 -4.34 -20.51 -2.44
N ARG A 52 -3.40 -20.37 -1.50
CA ARG A 52 -3.71 -20.00 -0.11
C ARG A 52 -3.73 -18.48 0.06
N TYR A 53 -4.84 -17.97 0.57
CA TYR A 53 -5.05 -16.55 0.81
C TYR A 53 -5.36 -16.27 2.27
N ALA A 54 -4.92 -15.11 2.76
CA ALA A 54 -5.38 -14.61 4.04
C ALA A 54 -6.79 -14.03 3.88
N THR A 55 -7.58 -14.09 4.95
CA THR A 55 -8.98 -13.59 4.97
C THR A 55 -9.20 -12.21 4.35
N PRO A 56 -8.31 -11.20 4.53
CA PRO A 56 -8.50 -9.90 3.89
C PRO A 56 -8.50 -9.97 2.36
N THR A 57 -7.75 -10.89 1.75
CA THR A 57 -7.72 -11.06 0.29
C THR A 57 -9.03 -11.61 -0.25
N GLU A 58 -9.63 -12.62 0.39
CA GLU A 58 -10.95 -13.11 -0.02
C GLU A 58 -12.06 -12.10 0.24
N ALA A 59 -11.99 -11.39 1.38
CA ALA A 59 -12.95 -10.32 1.68
C ALA A 59 -12.91 -9.26 0.58
N TYR A 60 -11.72 -8.99 0.05
CA TYR A 60 -11.54 -8.05 -1.05
C TYR A 60 -12.04 -8.59 -2.39
N ALA A 61 -11.88 -9.88 -2.69
CA ALA A 61 -12.51 -10.49 -3.87
C ALA A 61 -14.05 -10.34 -3.83
N VAL A 62 -14.66 -10.55 -2.66
CA VAL A 62 -16.10 -10.33 -2.46
C VAL A 62 -16.47 -8.85 -2.61
N GLU A 63 -15.66 -7.94 -2.06
CA GLU A 63 -15.85 -6.49 -2.21
C GLU A 63 -15.84 -6.06 -3.68
N LEU A 64 -14.95 -6.64 -4.50
CA LEU A 64 -14.89 -6.40 -5.95
C LEU A 64 -16.10 -6.97 -6.71
N GLY A 65 -17.02 -7.66 -6.04
CA GLY A 65 -18.26 -8.18 -6.60
C GLY A 65 -18.22 -9.66 -6.98
N TYR A 66 -17.14 -10.37 -6.67
CA TYR A 66 -16.95 -11.76 -7.07
C TYR A 66 -17.37 -12.76 -6.00
N HIS A 67 -17.88 -13.91 -6.44
CA HIS A 67 -18.10 -15.04 -5.55
C HIS A 67 -16.77 -15.74 -5.23
N VAL A 68 -16.60 -16.12 -3.96
CA VAL A 68 -15.48 -16.93 -3.48
C VAL A 68 -16.02 -18.25 -2.94
N ALA A 69 -15.38 -19.35 -3.34
CA ALA A 69 -15.73 -20.70 -2.92
C ALA A 69 -14.50 -21.40 -2.33
N PRO A 70 -14.17 -21.16 -1.04
CA PRO A 70 -13.05 -21.83 -0.40
C PRO A 70 -13.26 -23.34 -0.33
N VAL A 71 -12.22 -24.10 -0.68
CA VAL A 71 -12.20 -25.57 -0.66
C VAL A 71 -11.73 -26.10 0.70
N GLU A 72 -10.80 -25.38 1.32
CA GLU A 72 -10.18 -25.75 2.60
C GLU A 72 -9.85 -24.47 3.38
N ALA A 73 -9.96 -24.50 4.71
CA ALA A 73 -9.61 -23.35 5.53
C ALA A 73 -8.96 -23.75 6.86
N TYR A 74 -7.92 -23.00 7.23
CA TYR A 74 -7.30 -23.02 8.55
C TYR A 74 -7.64 -21.72 9.25
N VAL A 75 -8.58 -21.79 10.19
CA VAL A 75 -9.20 -20.62 10.82
C VAL A 75 -8.91 -20.56 12.30
N ARG A 76 -9.03 -19.35 12.87
CA ARG A 76 -8.82 -19.10 14.28
C ARG A 76 -10.11 -18.60 14.93
N TYR A 77 -10.84 -19.53 15.55
CA TYR A 77 -12.09 -19.22 16.24
C TYR A 77 -11.86 -18.27 17.41
N ASP A 78 -10.83 -18.54 18.23
CA ASP A 78 -10.37 -17.62 19.27
C ASP A 78 -9.47 -16.54 18.66
N ASN A 79 -10.09 -15.43 18.29
CA ASN A 79 -9.40 -14.28 17.72
C ASN A 79 -9.67 -13.01 18.52
N GLY A 80 -8.75 -12.06 18.41
CA GLY A 80 -8.80 -10.81 19.14
C GLY A 80 -7.80 -9.82 18.58
N ARG A 81 -7.92 -8.57 19.02
CA ARG A 81 -7.12 -7.45 18.53
C ARG A 81 -5.78 -7.32 19.28
N TYR A 82 -5.00 -8.40 19.26
CA TYR A 82 -3.81 -8.50 20.11
C TYR A 82 -2.72 -7.46 19.79
N LEU A 83 -2.67 -6.95 18.55
CA LEU A 83 -1.72 -5.91 18.13
C LEU A 83 -2.19 -4.48 18.41
N ASP A 84 -3.47 -4.24 18.73
CA ASP A 84 -4.01 -2.88 18.80
C ASP A 84 -3.29 -2.05 19.86
N GLY A 85 -3.06 -2.60 21.06
CA GLY A 85 -2.36 -1.87 22.12
C GLY A 85 -0.92 -1.50 21.74
N TRP A 86 -0.20 -2.43 21.09
CA TRP A 86 1.16 -2.19 20.61
C TRP A 86 1.19 -1.18 19.47
N TYR A 87 0.31 -1.35 18.48
CA TYR A 87 0.18 -0.45 17.33
C TYR A 87 -0.21 0.96 17.75
N ASN A 88 -1.22 1.12 18.62
CA ASN A 88 -1.69 2.43 19.07
C ASN A 88 -0.57 3.18 19.79
N ARG A 89 0.19 2.53 20.69
CA ARG A 89 1.34 3.16 21.35
C ARG A 89 2.39 3.68 20.36
N LEU A 90 2.75 2.87 19.36
CA LEU A 90 3.74 3.27 18.35
C LEU A 90 3.21 4.36 17.42
N ARG A 91 1.92 4.29 17.03
CA ARG A 91 1.26 5.32 16.24
C ARG A 91 1.22 6.64 17.00
N ASP A 92 0.78 6.62 18.25
CA ASP A 92 0.60 7.84 19.04
C ASP A 92 1.97 8.50 19.32
N ALA A 93 3.01 7.69 19.60
CA ALA A 93 4.39 8.17 19.69
C ALA A 93 4.87 8.77 18.35
N TYR A 94 4.62 8.09 17.22
CA TYR A 94 4.97 8.61 15.90
C TYR A 94 4.31 9.95 15.61
N LEU A 95 3.01 10.08 15.88
CA LEU A 95 2.27 11.31 15.62
C LEU A 95 2.74 12.45 16.53
N ALA A 96 2.97 12.18 17.82
CA ALA A 96 3.53 13.17 18.74
C ALA A 96 4.90 13.68 18.27
N THR A 97 5.82 12.77 17.92
CA THR A 97 7.15 13.17 17.44
C THR A 97 7.10 13.90 16.10
N MET A 98 6.21 13.51 15.18
CA MET A 98 6.03 14.25 13.92
C MET A 98 5.44 15.65 14.17
N ALA A 99 4.53 15.81 15.13
CA ALA A 99 3.98 17.11 15.53
C ALA A 99 5.06 18.00 16.16
N ASP A 100 5.92 17.46 17.04
CA ASP A 100 7.08 18.17 17.60
C ASP A 100 8.07 18.60 16.49
N LEU A 101 8.19 17.80 15.42
CA LEU A 101 8.92 18.14 14.21
C LEU A 101 8.16 19.11 13.27
N GLY A 102 7.00 19.62 13.67
CA GLY A 102 6.21 20.60 12.91
C GLY A 102 5.32 20.01 11.81
N VAL A 103 5.08 18.70 11.80
CA VAL A 103 4.18 18.01 10.87
C VAL A 103 2.93 17.54 11.62
N ASP A 104 1.98 18.45 11.78
CA ASP A 104 0.71 18.15 12.44
C ASP A 104 -0.22 17.28 11.56
N ALA A 105 -1.08 16.49 12.21
CA ALA A 105 -2.00 15.56 11.58
C ALA A 105 -3.13 16.24 10.79
N ASP A 106 -3.50 17.46 11.16
CA ASP A 106 -4.64 18.20 10.61
C ASP A 106 -4.21 19.31 9.62
N LEU A 107 -2.93 19.30 9.20
CA LEU A 107 -2.45 20.24 8.19
C LEU A 107 -3.24 20.12 6.88
N PRO A 108 -3.62 21.25 6.25
CA PRO A 108 -4.17 21.22 4.91
C PRO A 108 -3.11 20.68 3.92
N PRO A 109 -3.51 20.11 2.77
CA PRO A 109 -2.59 19.41 1.85
C PRO A 109 -1.32 20.17 1.48
N ALA A 110 -1.42 21.46 1.13
CA ALA A 110 -0.25 22.29 0.82
C ALA A 110 0.65 22.53 2.06
N GLY A 111 0.04 22.78 3.22
CA GLY A 111 0.76 22.93 4.48
C GLY A 111 1.46 21.63 4.90
N PHE A 112 0.83 20.48 4.70
CA PHE A 112 1.44 19.17 4.94
C PHE A 112 2.66 18.94 4.05
N LEU A 113 2.58 19.23 2.75
CA LEU A 113 3.72 19.09 1.85
C LEU A 113 4.89 19.99 2.25
N ALA A 114 4.61 21.26 2.57
CA ALA A 114 5.62 22.19 3.07
C ALA A 114 6.23 21.73 4.40
N ALA A 115 5.41 21.26 5.33
CA ALA A 115 5.85 20.75 6.62
C ALA A 115 6.69 19.47 6.48
N MET A 116 6.39 18.60 5.52
CA MET A 116 7.16 17.39 5.25
C MET A 116 8.53 17.68 4.63
N TYR A 117 8.68 18.81 3.94
CA TYR A 117 9.96 19.18 3.34
C TYR A 117 11.01 19.48 4.42
N GLY A 118 12.11 18.71 4.41
CA GLY A 118 13.23 18.87 5.35
C GLY A 118 12.87 18.66 6.83
N TYR A 119 11.74 18.00 7.15
CA TYR A 119 11.29 17.87 8.55
C TYR A 119 12.34 17.19 9.46
N ASN A 120 13.12 16.27 8.90
CA ASN A 120 14.17 15.51 9.58
C ASN A 120 15.42 16.32 9.89
N GLU A 121 15.57 17.54 9.35
CA GLU A 121 16.70 18.43 9.61
C GLU A 121 16.44 19.40 10.77
N ARG A 122 15.17 19.52 11.19
CA ARG A 122 14.74 20.48 12.22
C ARG A 122 15.27 20.13 13.60
N ASP A 123 15.24 18.84 13.93
CA ASP A 123 15.77 18.30 15.17
C ASP A 123 16.35 16.90 14.91
N PRO A 124 17.69 16.75 14.94
CA PRO A 124 18.35 15.46 14.70
C PRO A 124 17.98 14.39 15.73
N GLU A 125 17.73 14.75 16.99
CA GLU A 125 17.38 13.81 18.06
C GLU A 125 15.98 13.26 17.83
N LEU A 126 15.00 14.12 17.54
CA LEU A 126 13.64 13.70 17.19
C LEU A 126 13.62 12.91 15.88
N ALA A 127 14.47 13.23 14.89
CA ALA A 127 14.60 12.45 13.67
C ALA A 127 15.10 11.01 13.95
N ILE A 128 16.01 10.83 14.91
CA ILE A 128 16.42 9.51 15.40
C ILE A 128 15.24 8.79 16.06
N VAL A 129 14.45 9.48 16.89
CA VAL A 129 13.25 8.91 17.52
C VAL A 129 12.25 8.42 16.48
N VAL A 130 11.91 9.23 15.47
CA VAL A 130 11.04 8.81 14.35
C VAL A 130 11.58 7.56 13.66
N SER A 131 12.88 7.52 13.42
CA SER A 131 13.55 6.38 12.79
C SER A 131 13.47 5.12 13.65
N ALA A 132 13.68 5.24 14.96
CA ALA A 132 13.57 4.14 15.91
C ALA A 132 12.13 3.60 16.00
N ILE A 133 11.11 4.47 16.00
CA ILE A 133 9.70 4.06 15.99
C ILE A 133 9.38 3.27 14.72
N LYS A 134 9.77 3.78 13.54
CA LYS A 134 9.58 3.10 12.25
C LYS A 134 10.30 1.74 12.20
N ALA A 135 11.55 1.69 12.69
CA ALA A 135 12.32 0.46 12.78
C ALA A 135 11.65 -0.56 13.72
N THR A 136 11.07 -0.11 14.83
CA THR A 136 10.32 -0.95 15.77
C THR A 136 9.11 -1.60 15.11
N VAL A 137 8.33 -0.85 14.33
CA VAL A 137 7.19 -1.39 13.58
C VAL A 137 7.66 -2.43 12.56
N LYS A 138 8.65 -2.08 11.72
CA LYS A 138 9.18 -2.95 10.66
C LYS A 138 9.78 -4.24 11.25
N GLY A 139 10.63 -4.12 12.27
CA GLY A 139 11.26 -5.23 12.94
C GLY A 139 10.26 -6.12 13.66
N GLY A 140 9.32 -5.53 14.39
CA GLY A 140 8.26 -6.26 15.10
C GLY A 140 7.38 -7.10 14.16
N LEU A 141 6.99 -6.54 13.01
CA LEU A 141 6.28 -7.29 11.98
C LEU A 141 7.16 -8.38 11.36
N GLY A 142 8.44 -8.08 11.05
CA GLY A 142 9.38 -9.06 10.51
C GLY A 142 9.57 -10.29 11.40
N LYS A 143 9.61 -10.09 12.72
CA LYS A 143 9.74 -11.17 13.72
C LYS A 143 8.59 -12.18 13.68
N LEU A 144 7.40 -11.79 13.22
CA LEU A 144 6.27 -12.71 13.09
C LEU A 144 6.52 -13.81 12.03
N ARG A 145 7.41 -13.55 11.05
CA ARG A 145 7.77 -14.52 10.00
C ARG A 145 8.94 -15.42 10.40
N GLU A 146 9.82 -14.95 11.29
CA GLU A 146 11.01 -15.68 11.71
C GLU A 146 10.62 -16.92 12.53
N ARG A 147 11.02 -18.11 12.07
CA ARG A 147 10.83 -19.34 12.84
C ARG A 147 11.71 -19.26 14.09
N THR A 148 11.09 -19.03 15.24
CA THR A 148 11.76 -19.05 16.54
C THR A 148 11.83 -20.49 17.06
N ARG A 149 12.83 -20.79 17.90
CA ARG A 149 12.88 -22.06 18.66
C ARG A 149 11.92 -22.08 19.87
N GLY A 150 11.09 -21.04 20.05
CA GLY A 150 10.16 -20.85 21.17
C GLY A 150 8.84 -20.24 20.69
N GLU A 151 8.12 -19.56 21.59
CA GLU A 151 6.86 -18.89 21.26
C GLU A 151 7.07 -17.67 20.33
N GLY A 152 6.03 -17.26 19.58
CA GLY A 152 6.03 -16.01 18.80
C GLY A 152 6.08 -16.14 17.27
N TRP A 153 6.35 -17.32 16.71
CA TRP A 153 6.22 -17.54 15.26
C TRP A 153 4.75 -17.48 14.83
N ARG A 154 4.36 -16.40 14.14
CA ARG A 154 2.97 -16.09 13.75
C ARG A 154 2.88 -15.61 12.29
N PRO A 155 3.27 -16.47 11.33
CA PRO A 155 3.29 -16.11 9.92
C PRO A 155 1.89 -15.82 9.38
N ASP A 156 0.85 -16.37 10.00
CA ASP A 156 -0.56 -16.13 9.69
C ASP A 156 -0.94 -14.66 9.91
N ILE A 157 -0.48 -14.05 11.00
CA ILE A 157 -0.71 -12.63 11.27
C ILE A 157 0.09 -11.76 10.33
N HIS A 158 1.36 -12.09 10.07
CA HIS A 158 2.17 -11.38 9.09
C HIS A 158 1.50 -11.37 7.71
N ALA A 159 1.06 -12.54 7.23
CA ALA A 159 0.36 -12.68 5.96
C ALA A 159 -0.93 -11.83 5.92
N ALA A 160 -1.70 -11.80 7.01
CA ALA A 160 -2.89 -10.96 7.11
C ALA A 160 -2.58 -9.46 7.07
N VAL A 161 -1.49 -9.00 7.72
CA VAL A 161 -1.05 -7.60 7.68
C VAL A 161 -0.61 -7.20 6.27
N ILE A 162 0.25 -8.00 5.62
CA ILE A 162 0.72 -7.74 4.25
C ILE A 162 -0.43 -7.75 3.25
N SER A 163 -1.33 -8.74 3.35
CA SER A 163 -2.55 -8.81 2.54
C SER A 163 -3.40 -7.56 2.73
N ARG A 164 -3.60 -7.10 3.97
CA ARG A 164 -4.36 -5.87 4.27
C ARG A 164 -3.72 -4.63 3.65
N THR A 165 -2.40 -4.48 3.72
CA THR A 165 -1.70 -3.36 3.07
C THR A 165 -1.92 -3.38 1.56
N ARG A 166 -1.74 -4.54 0.92
CA ARG A 166 -1.91 -4.71 -0.53
C ARG A 166 -3.35 -4.39 -0.98
N ILE A 167 -4.37 -4.94 -0.31
CA ILE A 167 -5.77 -4.68 -0.69
C ILE A 167 -6.16 -3.22 -0.46
N ASN A 168 -5.62 -2.57 0.57
CA ASN A 168 -5.90 -1.16 0.84
C ASN A 168 -5.30 -0.25 -0.23
N LEU A 169 -4.10 -0.56 -0.70
CA LEU A 169 -3.47 0.15 -1.81
C LEU A 169 -4.24 -0.08 -3.11
N HIS A 170 -4.55 -1.34 -3.43
CA HIS A 170 -5.30 -1.69 -4.64
C HIS A 170 -6.69 -1.04 -4.66
N ARG A 171 -7.40 -0.99 -3.51
CA ARG A 171 -8.68 -0.28 -3.38
C ARG A 171 -8.56 1.20 -3.77
N LYS A 172 -7.49 1.88 -3.36
CA LYS A 172 -7.24 3.28 -3.74
C LYS A 172 -6.92 3.41 -5.23
N ILE A 173 -6.15 2.48 -5.80
CA ILE A 173 -5.84 2.44 -7.24
C ILE A 173 -7.12 2.28 -8.05
N VAL A 174 -7.92 1.25 -7.77
CA VAL A 174 -9.21 0.99 -8.45
C VAL A 174 -10.13 2.20 -8.34
N LYS A 175 -10.25 2.80 -7.15
CA LYS A 175 -11.11 3.96 -6.95
C LYS A 175 -10.61 5.20 -7.68
N HIS A 176 -9.29 5.38 -7.76
CA HIS A 176 -8.69 6.46 -8.52
C HIS A 176 -8.95 6.25 -10.02
N ALA A 177 -8.64 5.08 -10.56
CA ALA A 177 -8.88 4.73 -11.97
C ALA A 177 -10.35 4.88 -12.36
N ALA A 178 -11.28 4.40 -11.54
CA ALA A 178 -12.72 4.55 -11.78
C ALA A 178 -13.19 6.02 -11.81
N PHE A 179 -12.47 6.92 -11.12
CA PHE A 179 -12.83 8.34 -11.05
C PHE A 179 -12.12 9.21 -12.09
N THR A 180 -10.85 8.92 -12.40
CA THR A 180 -9.99 9.76 -13.25
C THR A 180 -9.66 9.14 -14.60
N GLY A 181 -9.85 7.82 -14.76
CA GLY A 181 -9.32 7.06 -15.89
C GLY A 181 -7.81 6.87 -15.87
N GLN A 182 -7.11 7.32 -14.82
CA GLN A 182 -5.65 7.22 -14.71
C GLN A 182 -5.22 5.95 -13.98
N TYR A 183 -4.12 5.35 -14.43
CA TYR A 183 -3.53 4.15 -13.85
C TYR A 183 -2.08 4.40 -13.42
N PRO A 184 -1.57 3.64 -12.42
CA PRO A 184 -0.18 3.71 -12.04
C PRO A 184 0.74 3.34 -13.21
N ILE A 185 1.86 4.05 -13.34
CA ILE A 185 2.95 3.69 -14.26
C ILE A 185 3.98 2.75 -13.60
N ALA A 186 4.04 2.78 -12.27
CA ALA A 186 4.94 1.94 -11.48
C ALA A 186 4.38 1.76 -10.06
N ILE A 187 4.63 0.59 -9.47
CA ILE A 187 4.16 0.24 -8.12
C ILE A 187 5.27 -0.55 -7.43
N LEU A 188 5.57 -0.22 -6.17
CA LEU A 188 6.54 -0.94 -5.35
C LEU A 188 6.04 -1.01 -3.91
N SER A 189 5.61 -2.19 -3.46
CA SER A 189 5.16 -2.50 -2.08
C SER A 189 4.13 -1.53 -1.46
N ASP A 190 4.54 -0.32 -1.09
CA ASP A 190 3.77 0.78 -0.49
C ASP A 190 3.86 2.12 -1.27
N CYS A 191 4.53 2.14 -2.42
CA CYS A 191 4.69 3.27 -3.32
C CYS A 191 3.92 3.05 -4.63
N VAL A 192 3.27 4.10 -5.13
CA VAL A 192 2.61 4.13 -6.44
C VAL A 192 3.01 5.40 -7.16
N VAL A 193 3.37 5.27 -8.44
CA VAL A 193 3.78 6.37 -9.29
C VAL A 193 2.73 6.54 -10.39
N TYR A 194 2.32 7.77 -10.62
CA TYR A 194 1.36 8.15 -11.66
C TYR A 194 1.98 9.24 -12.55
N ALA A 195 1.56 9.27 -13.81
CA ALA A 195 1.75 10.45 -14.63
C ALA A 195 0.88 11.60 -14.10
N ALA A 196 1.46 12.78 -13.95
CA ALA A 196 0.78 13.97 -13.46
C ALA A 196 1.09 15.18 -14.35
N GLY A 197 0.17 16.14 -14.40
CA GLY A 197 0.34 17.37 -15.18
C GLY A 197 1.28 18.40 -14.54
N GLY A 198 1.76 18.14 -13.32
CA GLY A 198 2.64 19.03 -12.58
C GLY A 198 3.51 18.26 -11.58
N ALA A 199 4.41 19.00 -10.92
CA ALA A 199 5.40 18.41 -10.03
C ALA A 199 4.88 18.10 -8.62
N SER A 200 3.69 18.60 -8.27
CA SER A 200 3.10 18.43 -6.94
C SER A 200 2.08 17.29 -6.95
N PRO A 201 1.97 16.49 -5.88
CA PRO A 201 0.84 15.58 -5.70
C PRO A 201 -0.51 16.32 -5.75
N LEU A 202 -0.56 17.63 -5.50
CA LEU A 202 -1.79 18.41 -5.63
C LEU A 202 -2.28 18.50 -7.08
N ASP A 203 -1.40 18.36 -8.07
CA ASP A 203 -1.73 18.32 -9.50
C ASP A 203 -2.28 16.95 -9.95
N PHE A 204 -2.30 15.98 -9.04
CA PHE A 204 -2.70 14.58 -9.28
C PHE A 204 -3.90 14.16 -8.43
N LEU A 205 -3.94 14.55 -7.16
CA LEU A 205 -4.91 14.02 -6.20
C LEU A 205 -6.34 14.39 -6.63
N PRO A 206 -7.25 13.40 -6.75
CA PRO A 206 -8.60 13.67 -7.20
C PRO A 206 -9.43 14.33 -6.09
N TYR A 207 -10.17 15.38 -6.46
CA TYR A 207 -11.14 16.04 -5.60
C TYR A 207 -12.54 15.93 -6.20
N ARG A 208 -13.55 15.82 -5.32
CA ARG A 208 -14.97 15.90 -5.65
C ARG A 208 -15.59 16.94 -4.71
N ASP A 209 -16.23 17.95 -5.28
CA ASP A 209 -16.88 19.04 -4.53
C ASP A 209 -15.94 19.72 -3.52
N GLY A 210 -14.69 19.98 -3.95
CA GLY A 210 -13.65 20.62 -3.13
C GLY A 210 -13.09 19.75 -2.00
N LYS A 211 -13.46 18.47 -1.90
CA LYS A 211 -12.94 17.52 -0.91
C LYS A 211 -12.14 16.40 -1.58
N PRO A 212 -11.09 15.86 -0.93
CA PRO A 212 -10.39 14.69 -1.45
C PRO A 212 -11.37 13.55 -1.73
N LEU A 213 -11.18 12.83 -2.84
CA LEU A 213 -12.03 11.71 -3.21
C LEU A 213 -12.18 10.73 -2.03
N PRO A 214 -13.40 10.50 -1.51
CA PRO A 214 -13.59 9.65 -0.35
C PRO A 214 -13.00 8.27 -0.58
N GLY A 215 -12.20 7.73 0.35
CA GLY A 215 -11.56 6.41 0.19
C GLY A 215 -10.48 6.32 -0.90
N GLY A 216 -10.14 7.43 -1.56
CA GLY A 216 -9.00 7.54 -2.47
C GLY A 216 -7.69 7.87 -1.75
N PHE A 217 -6.71 8.34 -2.50
CA PHE A 217 -5.48 8.89 -1.95
C PHE A 217 -5.76 10.20 -1.21
N LYS A 218 -5.22 10.34 0.00
CA LYS A 218 -5.30 11.56 0.80
C LYS A 218 -3.95 11.81 1.45
N LEU A 219 -3.45 13.04 1.33
CA LEU A 219 -2.20 13.46 1.97
C LEU A 219 -2.37 13.56 3.49
N GLY A 220 -1.32 13.19 4.21
CA GLY A 220 -1.19 13.43 5.63
C GLY A 220 -0.23 12.45 6.31
N VAL A 221 0.11 12.76 7.56
CA VAL A 221 1.07 11.97 8.36
C VAL A 221 0.45 10.72 8.97
N ASN A 222 -0.88 10.69 9.15
CA ASN A 222 -1.57 9.56 9.77
C ASN A 222 -1.34 8.25 8.99
N PRO A 223 -1.10 7.10 9.68
CA PRO A 223 -1.00 5.83 9.00
C PRO A 223 -2.23 5.52 8.13
N GLY A 224 -1.98 5.07 6.91
CA GLY A 224 -3.03 4.84 5.91
C GLY A 224 -3.31 6.07 5.02
N LEU A 225 -2.73 7.23 5.31
CA LEU A 225 -2.62 8.34 4.35
C LEU A 225 -1.36 8.18 3.50
N VAL A 226 -1.22 9.03 2.48
CA VAL A 226 -0.04 9.03 1.60
C VAL A 226 0.83 10.26 1.84
N LYS A 227 2.12 10.10 1.56
CA LYS A 227 3.12 11.17 1.54
C LYS A 227 3.67 11.27 0.11
N HIS A 228 4.24 12.43 -0.22
CA HIS A 228 5.01 12.59 -1.43
C HIS A 228 6.35 11.89 -1.27
N GLU A 229 6.68 10.94 -2.15
CA GLU A 229 7.99 10.30 -2.15
C GLU A 229 8.98 11.04 -3.07
N GLY A 230 8.53 11.47 -4.24
CA GLY A 230 9.30 12.25 -5.20
C GLY A 230 8.53 12.48 -6.49
N THR A 231 9.05 13.38 -7.33
CA THR A 231 8.54 13.65 -8.68
C THR A 231 9.73 13.71 -9.62
N GLN A 232 9.65 13.01 -10.73
CA GLN A 232 10.64 13.04 -11.80
C GLN A 232 9.97 13.30 -13.15
N SER A 233 10.74 13.81 -14.11
CA SER A 233 10.24 14.00 -15.47
C SER A 233 10.11 12.68 -16.22
N VAL A 234 9.29 12.64 -17.26
CA VAL A 234 9.22 11.48 -18.17
C VAL A 234 10.59 11.22 -18.81
N LEU A 235 11.30 12.29 -19.20
CA LEU A 235 12.63 12.19 -19.80
C LEU A 235 13.65 11.55 -18.83
N TRP A 236 13.57 11.83 -17.54
CA TRP A 236 14.40 11.14 -16.53
C TRP A 236 14.14 9.64 -16.54
N GLY A 237 12.87 9.22 -16.60
CA GLY A 237 12.51 7.80 -16.61
C GLY A 237 13.06 7.06 -17.83
N GLU A 238 12.98 7.69 -19.00
CA GLU A 238 13.53 7.14 -20.25
C GLU A 238 15.06 7.12 -20.24
N GLU A 239 15.70 8.21 -19.80
CA GLU A 239 17.16 8.29 -19.66
C GLU A 239 17.69 7.20 -18.73
N VAL A 240 17.04 6.97 -17.59
CA VAL A 240 17.43 5.92 -16.65
C VAL A 240 17.30 4.54 -17.28
N ARG A 241 16.20 4.24 -17.98
CA ARG A 241 16.03 2.93 -18.64
C ARG A 241 17.07 2.69 -19.72
N GLU A 242 17.37 3.70 -20.53
CA GLU A 242 18.39 3.63 -21.59
C GLU A 242 19.79 3.46 -21.01
N ARG A 243 20.15 4.29 -20.01
CA ARG A 243 21.48 4.28 -19.39
C ARG A 243 21.84 2.93 -18.74
N PHE A 244 20.85 2.23 -18.18
CA PHE A 244 21.04 0.95 -17.51
C PHE A 244 20.61 -0.27 -18.35
N ASP A 245 20.24 -0.08 -19.63
CA ASP A 245 19.72 -1.12 -20.52
C ASP A 245 18.60 -1.96 -19.86
N ALA A 246 17.70 -1.27 -19.17
CA ALA A 246 16.69 -1.87 -18.29
C ALA A 246 15.28 -1.34 -18.64
N PRO A 247 14.67 -1.76 -19.76
CA PRO A 247 13.37 -1.27 -20.19
C PRO A 247 12.25 -1.56 -19.18
N GLU A 248 12.37 -2.65 -18.41
CA GLU A 248 11.41 -3.04 -17.39
C GLU A 248 11.71 -2.45 -16.00
N LEU A 249 12.66 -1.51 -15.89
CA LEU A 249 13.03 -0.91 -14.60
C LEU A 249 11.81 -0.28 -13.92
N ASN A 250 11.59 -0.69 -12.67
CA ASN A 250 10.51 -0.16 -11.85
C ASN A 250 10.91 1.20 -11.26
N LEU A 251 10.46 2.28 -11.90
CA LEU A 251 10.76 3.67 -11.53
C LEU A 251 10.38 4.02 -10.09
N ALA A 252 9.43 3.30 -9.47
CA ALA A 252 9.03 3.54 -8.08
C ALA A 252 10.17 3.32 -7.07
N ARG A 253 11.19 2.51 -7.41
CA ARG A 253 12.39 2.29 -6.56
C ARG A 253 13.26 3.54 -6.42
N TYR A 254 13.30 4.37 -7.46
CA TYR A 254 14.27 5.47 -7.59
C TYR A 254 13.59 6.85 -7.65
N ILE A 255 12.27 6.91 -7.56
CA ILE A 255 11.50 8.15 -7.73
C ILE A 255 11.88 9.23 -6.71
N LYS A 256 12.36 8.82 -5.53
CA LYS A 256 12.64 9.70 -4.39
C LYS A 256 13.76 10.70 -4.65
N ASP A 257 14.91 10.19 -5.08
CA ASP A 257 16.15 10.96 -5.27
C ASP A 257 16.59 10.98 -6.73
N GLY A 258 15.89 10.26 -7.61
CA GLY A 258 16.21 10.15 -9.03
C GLY A 258 17.52 9.40 -9.30
N THR A 259 18.12 8.78 -8.28
CA THR A 259 19.47 8.23 -8.38
C THR A 259 19.42 6.70 -8.47
N VAL A 260 19.93 6.16 -9.57
CA VAL A 260 20.08 4.71 -9.76
C VAL A 260 21.54 4.34 -9.56
N THR A 261 21.82 3.52 -8.55
CA THR A 261 23.19 3.13 -8.19
C THR A 261 23.58 1.73 -8.67
N ASP A 262 22.63 0.91 -9.15
CA ASP A 262 22.92 -0.44 -9.68
C ASP A 262 21.79 -0.97 -10.58
N ILE A 263 22.10 -1.97 -11.43
CA ILE A 263 21.12 -2.67 -12.30
C ILE A 263 20.26 -3.60 -11.43
N ASP A 264 18.94 -3.46 -11.52
CA ASP A 264 17.97 -4.27 -10.76
C ASP A 264 17.77 -5.66 -11.39
N ASN A 265 17.89 -6.73 -10.58
CA ASN A 265 17.59 -8.12 -10.98
C ASN A 265 16.18 -8.58 -10.56
N GLY A 266 15.31 -7.67 -10.13
CA GLY A 266 13.87 -7.93 -9.98
C GLY A 266 13.41 -8.53 -8.65
N GLU A 267 14.07 -8.20 -7.51
CA GLU A 267 13.58 -8.56 -6.16
C GLU A 267 12.72 -7.49 -5.48
#